data_AF-A0AAD4JUE9-F1
#
_entry.id   AF-A0AAD4JUE9-F1
#
_cell.length_a   1.000
_cell.length_b   1.000
_cell.length_c   1.000
_cell.angle_alpha   90.00
_cell.angle_beta   90.00
_cell.angle_gamma   90.00
#
_symmetry.space_group_name_H-M   'P 1'
#
loop_
_entity.id
_entity.type
_entity.pdbx_description
1 polymer ?
#
loop_
_entity_poly.entity_id
_entity_poly.type
_entity_poly.pdbx_seq_one_letter_code
_entity_poly.pdbx_strand_id
1 'polypeptide(L)'
;MNLCGTNFTLTLAFIMIIVRPLEGNEHVGKLSPKFERWMHSIRGEYIPLEFFNVMNSADLSKQDLQNLLRNFLENLQKNLTTSAILNVIDYNHQSNRNQIRKLWELSDFFYLSADVANAFAHDSQMYYEVTKNSSYKLLLHLRQIPSAQPTLVKMLLTNYFAEMEFFHIMFSEIIDEVLEYTQNTLLSIQNTFTYYADIQRFILENWNLKSNISCIKEYMEFLKPCSAKVFRCATDTKLDVVFDVFAMTELTSKYIMHQLEFRIQRLFNCFYFGNYEIRCKFLQNAEHDFEILFNSIEDLEIYYDIKTKNGRVSALRLRRHSNSNIEEDTTGLRVYNNCLPRDFPQSEMSNSLINCFNTIQKY
;
A
#
# COMPACT_ATOMS: atom_id res chain seq x y z
N MET A 1 -65.36 -34.87 -70.40
CA MET A 1 -65.80 -33.70 -69.61
C MET A 1 -64.68 -33.36 -68.63
N ASN A 2 -64.05 -32.19 -68.83
CA ASN A 2 -63.54 -31.21 -67.86
C ASN A 2 -63.15 -31.71 -66.44
N LEU A 3 -62.04 -31.33 -65.80
CA LEU A 3 -61.22 -30.12 -65.91
C LEU A 3 -59.91 -30.34 -65.12
N CYS A 4 -58.88 -29.60 -65.55
CA CYS A 4 -57.61 -29.35 -64.88
C CYS A 4 -57.81 -28.67 -63.50
N GLY A 5 -56.95 -28.94 -62.51
CA GLY A 5 -56.97 -28.24 -61.22
C GLY A 5 -55.94 -28.71 -60.19
N THR A 6 -54.81 -27.99 -60.13
CA THR A 6 -54.07 -27.61 -58.91
C THR A 6 -53.64 -28.68 -57.89
N ASN A 7 -52.35 -29.04 -57.91
CA ASN A 7 -51.63 -29.53 -56.73
C ASN A 7 -50.25 -28.86 -56.66
N PHE A 8 -50.20 -27.63 -56.14
CA PHE A 8 -48.95 -26.92 -55.84
C PHE A 8 -49.09 -25.99 -54.64
N THR A 9 -49.83 -26.41 -53.61
CA THR A 9 -50.10 -25.62 -52.39
C THR A 9 -49.94 -26.41 -51.09
N LEU A 10 -49.14 -27.47 -51.08
CA LEU A 10 -48.94 -28.30 -49.88
C LEU A 10 -47.48 -28.44 -49.41
N THR A 11 -46.50 -27.87 -50.12
CA THR A 11 -45.09 -27.88 -49.72
C THR A 11 -44.55 -26.54 -49.20
N LEU A 12 -45.40 -25.51 -49.09
CA LEU A 12 -45.03 -24.19 -48.53
C LEU A 12 -45.60 -23.93 -47.12
N ALA A 13 -46.47 -24.81 -46.60
CA ALA A 13 -47.07 -24.66 -45.27
C ALA A 13 -46.19 -25.19 -44.12
N PHE A 14 -45.15 -25.97 -44.40
CA PHE A 14 -44.29 -26.57 -43.36
C PHE A 14 -43.01 -25.78 -43.04
N ILE A 15 -42.67 -24.72 -43.79
CA ILE A 15 -41.51 -23.86 -43.52
C ILE A 15 -41.90 -22.60 -42.72
N MET A 16 -43.19 -22.26 -42.63
CA MET A 16 -43.68 -21.10 -41.88
C MET A 16 -43.95 -21.36 -40.38
N ILE A 17 -43.60 -22.54 -39.85
CA ILE A 17 -43.77 -22.86 -38.42
C ILE A 17 -42.47 -22.63 -37.60
N ILE A 18 -41.31 -22.36 -38.23
CA ILE A 18 -40.03 -22.16 -37.51
C ILE A 18 -39.57 -20.69 -37.41
N VAL A 19 -40.30 -19.73 -37.98
CA VAL A 19 -40.02 -18.29 -37.74
C VAL A 19 -41.25 -17.63 -37.15
N ARG A 20 -41.55 -17.96 -35.89
CA ARG A 20 -42.21 -16.97 -35.04
C ARG A 20 -41.12 -16.01 -34.57
N PRO A 21 -41.22 -14.70 -34.86
CA PRO A 21 -40.44 -13.75 -34.10
C PRO A 21 -40.86 -13.95 -32.64
N LEU A 22 -39.89 -14.00 -31.74
CA LEU A 22 -40.13 -13.78 -30.31
C LEU A 22 -40.91 -12.46 -30.23
N GLU A 23 -42.22 -12.56 -30.02
CA GLU A 23 -43.04 -11.42 -29.65
C GLU A 23 -42.34 -10.82 -28.43
N GLY A 24 -41.78 -9.63 -28.64
CA GLY A 24 -41.25 -8.83 -27.56
C GLY A 24 -42.36 -8.73 -26.54
N ASN A 25 -42.10 -9.30 -25.36
CA ASN A 25 -42.90 -9.03 -24.19
C ASN A 25 -42.76 -7.52 -23.91
N GLU A 26 -43.66 -6.72 -24.49
CA GLU A 26 -44.07 -5.43 -23.95
C GLU A 26 -44.79 -5.69 -22.63
N HIS A 27 -44.06 -6.23 -21.67
CA HIS A 27 -44.19 -5.78 -20.31
C HIS A 27 -43.05 -4.80 -20.14
N VAL A 28 -43.30 -3.56 -20.61
CA VAL A 28 -42.76 -2.37 -19.94
C VAL A 28 -43.28 -2.47 -18.52
N GLY A 29 -42.56 -3.23 -17.70
CA GLY A 29 -42.81 -3.33 -16.29
C GLY A 29 -42.71 -1.91 -15.79
N LYS A 30 -43.83 -1.36 -15.32
CA LYS A 30 -43.84 -0.16 -14.48
C LYS A 30 -42.65 -0.30 -13.53
N LEU A 31 -41.70 0.63 -13.62
CA LEU A 31 -40.59 0.70 -12.67
C LEU A 31 -41.23 0.57 -11.28
N SER A 32 -40.82 -0.45 -10.53
CA SER A 32 -41.28 -0.57 -9.16
C SER A 32 -40.96 0.76 -8.45
N PRO A 33 -41.84 1.33 -7.62
CA PRO A 33 -41.55 2.55 -6.87
C PRO A 33 -40.32 2.38 -5.93
N LYS A 34 -39.88 1.14 -5.66
CA LYS A 34 -38.58 0.85 -5.02
C LYS A 34 -37.39 1.18 -5.93
N PHE A 35 -37.51 0.96 -7.23
CA PHE A 35 -36.46 1.21 -8.23
C PHE A 35 -36.29 2.72 -8.48
N GLU A 36 -37.36 3.52 -8.44
CA GLU A 36 -37.29 4.99 -8.52
C GLU A 36 -36.65 5.64 -7.30
N ARG A 37 -36.97 5.18 -6.07
CA ARG A 37 -36.26 5.66 -4.86
C ARG A 37 -34.78 5.29 -4.86
N TRP A 38 -34.47 4.11 -5.40
CA TRP A 38 -33.10 3.64 -5.57
C TRP A 38 -32.35 4.51 -6.61
N MET A 39 -33.02 4.91 -7.70
CA MET A 39 -32.50 5.84 -8.72
C MET A 39 -32.00 7.19 -8.16
N HIS A 40 -32.61 7.69 -7.09
CA HIS A 40 -32.17 8.94 -6.43
C HIS A 40 -30.98 8.77 -5.49
N SER A 41 -30.65 7.54 -5.07
CA SER A 41 -29.46 7.25 -4.24
C SER A 41 -28.20 6.97 -5.06
N ILE A 42 -28.32 6.87 -6.39
CA ILE A 42 -27.24 6.42 -7.31
C ILE A 42 -26.61 7.58 -8.10
N ARG A 43 -27.11 8.80 -7.90
CA ARG A 43 -26.41 9.99 -8.40
C ARG A 43 -25.32 10.36 -7.39
N GLY A 44 -24.15 9.74 -7.52
CA GLY A 44 -22.98 10.13 -6.73
C GLY A 44 -21.88 9.08 -6.80
N GLU A 45 -20.64 9.55 -6.91
CA GLU A 45 -19.37 8.81 -6.95
C GLU A 45 -19.43 7.46 -6.22
N TYR A 46 -19.13 6.36 -6.94
CA TYR A 46 -19.11 5.03 -6.30
C TYR A 46 -17.84 4.83 -5.47
N ILE A 47 -16.75 5.48 -5.86
CA ILE A 47 -15.52 5.51 -5.08
C ILE A 47 -15.64 6.64 -4.04
N PRO A 48 -15.55 6.35 -2.74
CA PRO A 48 -15.63 7.38 -1.71
C PRO A 48 -14.51 8.42 -1.88
N LEU A 49 -14.83 9.72 -1.79
CA LEU A 49 -13.81 10.79 -1.77
C LEU A 49 -12.73 10.55 -0.71
N GLU A 50 -13.11 9.93 0.40
CA GLU A 50 -12.22 9.48 1.47
C GLU A 50 -11.03 8.66 0.93
N PHE A 51 -11.24 7.75 -0.03
CA PHE A 51 -10.20 6.95 -0.66
C PHE A 51 -9.10 7.82 -1.28
N PHE A 52 -9.47 8.83 -2.06
CA PHE A 52 -8.50 9.74 -2.67
C PHE A 52 -7.80 10.63 -1.65
N ASN A 53 -8.52 11.06 -0.61
CA ASN A 53 -7.94 11.91 0.43
C ASN A 53 -6.86 11.17 1.23
N VAL A 54 -7.14 9.95 1.67
CA VAL A 54 -6.14 9.16 2.43
C VAL A 54 -4.99 8.70 1.55
N MET A 55 -5.24 8.41 0.27
CA MET A 55 -4.19 8.11 -0.71
C MET A 55 -3.22 9.30 -0.86
N ASN A 56 -3.76 10.51 -1.07
CA ASN A 56 -2.94 11.71 -1.19
C ASN A 56 -2.19 12.04 0.11
N SER A 57 -2.81 11.85 1.29
CA SER A 57 -2.12 12.05 2.58
C SER A 57 -0.93 11.11 2.75
N ALA A 58 -1.12 9.84 2.41
CA ALA A 58 -0.06 8.84 2.47
C ALA A 58 1.06 9.10 1.45
N ASP A 59 0.73 9.58 0.25
CA ASP A 59 1.75 10.01 -0.73
C ASP A 59 2.53 11.24 -0.27
N LEU A 60 1.87 12.22 0.35
CA LEU A 60 2.55 13.39 0.91
C LEU A 60 3.52 13.01 2.05
N SER A 61 3.08 12.19 3.01
CA SER A 61 3.95 11.74 4.10
C SER A 61 5.11 10.86 3.62
N LYS A 62 4.89 10.03 2.59
CA LYS A 62 5.97 9.33 1.88
C LYS A 62 7.00 10.31 1.31
N GLN A 63 6.54 11.33 0.59
CA GLN A 63 7.41 12.35 -0.02
C GLN A 63 8.17 13.15 1.04
N ASP A 64 7.54 13.48 2.16
CA ASP A 64 8.19 14.17 3.28
C ASP A 64 9.33 13.32 3.86
N LEU A 65 9.09 12.03 4.10
CA LEU A 65 10.14 11.10 4.57
C LEU A 65 11.27 10.98 3.55
N GLN A 66 10.94 10.79 2.27
CA GLN A 66 11.93 10.71 1.19
C GLN A 66 12.79 11.97 1.13
N ASN A 67 12.17 13.15 1.16
CA ASN A 67 12.87 14.43 1.08
C ASN A 67 13.73 14.70 2.32
N LEU A 68 13.25 14.33 3.52
CA LEU A 68 13.99 14.51 4.77
C LEU A 68 15.26 13.66 4.81
N LEU A 69 15.16 12.40 4.39
CA LEU A 69 16.29 11.47 4.38
C LEU A 69 17.19 11.65 3.16
N ARG A 70 16.72 12.36 2.13
CA ARG A 70 17.48 12.68 0.92
C ARG A 70 18.75 13.43 1.30
N ASN A 71 19.88 12.95 0.79
CA ASN A 71 21.21 13.53 1.03
C ASN A 71 21.63 13.52 2.51
N PHE A 72 21.00 12.73 3.40
CA PHE A 72 21.41 12.65 4.80
C PHE A 72 22.91 12.39 4.94
N LEU A 73 23.45 11.40 4.21
CA LEU A 73 24.88 11.07 4.28
C LEU A 73 25.78 12.23 3.83
N GLU A 74 25.37 12.99 2.81
CA GLU A 74 26.12 14.15 2.34
C GLU A 74 26.06 15.31 3.34
N ASN A 75 24.88 15.56 3.92
CA ASN A 75 24.67 16.60 4.92
C ASN A 75 25.38 16.27 6.22
N LEU A 76 25.35 15.01 6.64
CA LEU A 76 26.11 14.50 7.77
C LEU A 76 27.61 14.68 7.55
N GLN A 77 28.09 14.39 6.33
CA GLN A 77 29.48 14.64 5.98
C GLN A 77 29.81 16.13 5.99
N LYS A 78 28.97 17.03 5.47
CA LYS A 78 29.22 18.48 5.47
C LYS A 78 29.11 19.11 6.86
N ASN A 79 28.16 18.68 7.68
CA ASN A 79 27.85 19.28 8.98
C ASN A 79 28.83 18.86 10.07
N LEU A 80 29.26 17.59 10.05
CA LEU A 80 30.18 17.02 11.04
C LEU A 80 31.65 17.00 10.60
N THR A 81 32.00 17.44 9.38
CA THR A 81 33.42 17.63 9.02
C THR A 81 33.96 18.96 9.51
N THR A 82 35.01 18.89 10.33
CA THR A 82 35.85 20.05 10.65
C THR A 82 36.99 20.12 9.63
N SER A 83 36.75 20.70 8.45
CA SER A 83 37.83 20.83 7.46
C SER A 83 38.92 21.79 8.00
N ALA A 84 40.18 21.44 7.77
CA ALA A 84 41.33 22.26 8.17
C ALA A 84 41.35 23.65 7.49
N ILE A 85 40.65 23.81 6.36
CA ILE A 85 40.53 25.08 5.62
C ILE A 85 39.51 26.03 6.27
N LEU A 86 38.44 25.50 6.88
CA LEU A 86 37.44 26.32 7.60
C LEU A 86 37.86 26.68 9.02
N ASN A 87 38.73 25.88 9.65
CA ASN A 87 39.26 26.15 10.99
C ASN A 87 40.28 27.31 11.05
N VAL A 88 40.74 27.84 9.90
CA VAL A 88 41.68 28.96 9.86
C VAL A 88 40.98 30.31 10.04
N ILE A 89 39.64 30.37 9.90
CA ILE A 89 38.92 31.66 9.82
C ILE A 89 38.29 32.10 11.15
N ASP A 90 37.92 31.19 12.07
CA ASP A 90 37.23 31.58 13.32
C ASP A 90 37.98 31.13 14.58
N TYR A 91 38.85 32.00 15.07
CA TYR A 91 39.38 31.90 16.44
C TYR A 91 38.32 32.35 17.46
N ASN A 92 38.14 31.49 18.48
CA ASN A 92 37.56 31.71 19.81
C ASN A 92 36.03 31.63 20.02
N HIS A 93 35.66 30.68 20.89
CA HIS A 93 34.40 30.45 21.63
C HIS A 93 33.07 30.37 20.87
N GLN A 94 32.85 31.19 19.84
CA GLN A 94 31.68 31.13 18.97
C GLN A 94 31.64 29.79 18.21
N SER A 95 32.80 29.27 17.79
CA SER A 95 32.89 28.01 17.05
C SER A 95 32.56 26.78 17.90
N ASN A 96 32.95 26.73 19.19
CA ASN A 96 32.63 25.61 20.08
C ASN A 96 31.14 25.53 20.38
N ARG A 97 30.49 26.68 20.65
CA ARG A 97 29.02 26.72 20.85
C ARG A 97 28.28 26.28 19.60
N ASN A 98 28.74 26.72 18.43
CA ASN A 98 28.17 26.30 17.15
C ASN A 98 28.38 24.79 16.89
N GLN A 99 29.53 24.23 17.25
CA GLN A 99 29.80 22.78 17.13
C GLN A 99 28.98 21.95 18.12
N ILE A 100 28.84 22.39 19.36
CA ILE A 100 27.96 21.73 20.34
C ILE A 100 26.50 21.79 19.86
N ARG A 101 26.06 22.92 19.31
CA ARG A 101 24.72 23.05 18.72
C ARG A 101 24.50 22.03 17.59
N LYS A 102 25.49 21.81 16.72
CA LYS A 102 25.43 20.78 15.67
C LYS A 102 25.27 19.36 16.21
N LEU A 103 25.79 19.06 17.40
CA LEU A 103 25.58 17.75 18.05
C LEU A 103 24.12 17.58 18.49
N TRP A 104 23.52 18.64 19.05
CA TRP A 104 22.09 18.67 19.37
C TRP A 104 21.21 18.57 18.13
N GLU A 105 21.52 19.36 17.09
CA GLU A 105 20.82 19.32 15.79
C GLU A 105 20.84 17.91 15.16
N LEU A 106 21.90 17.12 15.38
CA LEU A 106 21.96 15.73 14.92
C LEU A 106 20.96 14.84 15.64
N SER A 107 20.86 14.95 16.97
CA SER A 107 19.85 14.23 17.75
C SER A 107 18.44 14.63 17.33
N ASP A 108 18.19 15.93 17.18
CA ASP A 108 16.90 16.47 16.75
C ASP A 108 16.52 15.97 15.35
N PHE A 109 17.49 15.84 14.44
CA PHE A 109 17.26 15.25 13.12
C PHE A 109 16.76 13.81 13.21
N PHE A 110 17.33 12.98 14.08
CA PHE A 110 16.89 11.59 14.23
C PHE A 110 15.49 11.49 14.86
N TYR A 111 15.15 12.32 15.84
CA TYR A 111 13.77 12.41 16.34
C TYR A 111 12.80 12.85 15.25
N LEU A 112 13.11 13.92 14.52
CA LEU A 112 12.28 14.40 13.41
C LEU A 112 12.08 13.31 12.35
N SER A 113 13.13 12.57 12.03
CA SER A 113 13.06 11.45 11.08
C SER A 113 12.20 10.31 11.60
N ALA A 114 12.25 10.02 12.90
CA ALA A 114 11.38 9.02 13.53
C ALA A 114 9.91 9.47 13.50
N ASP A 115 9.62 10.73 13.79
CA ASP A 115 8.27 11.31 13.77
C ASP A 115 7.67 11.28 12.37
N VAL A 116 8.45 11.67 11.34
CA VAL A 116 8.01 11.63 9.95
C VAL A 116 7.84 10.20 9.45
N ALA A 117 8.69 9.25 9.88
CA ALA A 117 8.50 7.83 9.57
C ALA A 117 7.21 7.27 10.20
N ASN A 118 6.90 7.68 11.43
CA ASN A 118 5.66 7.31 12.11
C ASN A 118 4.42 7.93 11.44
N ALA A 119 4.51 9.18 10.98
CA ALA A 119 3.44 9.82 10.22
C ALA A 119 3.14 9.04 8.92
N PHE A 120 4.18 8.64 8.18
CA PHE A 120 4.00 7.81 6.98
C PHE A 120 3.45 6.41 7.33
N ALA A 121 3.88 5.81 8.45
CA ALA A 121 3.32 4.54 8.92
C ALA A 121 1.81 4.68 9.18
N HIS A 122 1.40 5.68 9.95
CA HIS A 122 -0.01 5.92 10.24
C HIS A 122 -0.83 6.17 8.96
N ASP A 123 -0.38 7.05 8.08
CA ASP A 123 -1.14 7.44 6.89
C ASP A 123 -1.24 6.30 5.86
N SER A 124 -0.16 5.52 5.68
CA SER A 124 -0.19 4.32 4.84
C SER A 124 -1.14 3.26 5.39
N GLN A 125 -1.19 3.06 6.71
CA GLN A 125 -2.15 2.16 7.35
C GLN A 125 -3.59 2.59 7.04
N MET A 126 -3.90 3.87 7.22
CA MET A 126 -5.24 4.41 6.91
C MET A 126 -5.59 4.22 5.43
N TYR A 127 -4.62 4.47 4.53
CA TYR A 127 -4.81 4.26 3.10
C TYR A 127 -5.17 2.80 2.77
N TYR A 128 -4.40 1.84 3.27
CA TYR A 128 -4.65 0.41 3.02
C TYR A 128 -6.00 -0.04 3.59
N GLU A 129 -6.36 0.38 4.81
CA GLU A 129 -7.64 0.06 5.43
C GLU A 129 -8.83 0.64 4.66
N VAL A 130 -8.77 1.92 4.28
CA VAL A 130 -9.82 2.55 3.47
C VAL A 130 -9.91 1.92 2.09
N THR A 131 -8.79 1.50 1.50
CA THR A 131 -8.77 0.79 0.21
C THR A 131 -9.56 -0.52 0.30
N LYS A 132 -9.27 -1.38 1.28
CA LYS A 132 -10.03 -2.61 1.51
C LYS A 132 -11.52 -2.31 1.75
N ASN A 133 -11.80 -1.39 2.67
CA ASN A 133 -13.18 -1.03 3.03
C ASN A 133 -13.97 -0.45 1.86
N SER A 134 -13.34 0.34 1.00
CA SER A 134 -13.97 0.91 -0.19
C SER A 134 -14.31 -0.18 -1.21
N SER A 135 -13.39 -1.11 -1.45
CA SER A 135 -13.66 -2.29 -2.30
C SER A 135 -14.82 -3.12 -1.75
N TYR A 136 -14.87 -3.33 -0.43
CA TYR A 136 -15.94 -4.10 0.21
C TYR A 136 -17.30 -3.38 0.14
N LYS A 137 -17.33 -2.06 0.40
CA LYS A 137 -18.55 -1.25 0.30
C LYS A 137 -19.15 -1.31 -1.11
N LEU A 138 -18.31 -1.27 -2.15
CA LEU A 138 -18.73 -1.45 -3.54
C LEU A 138 -19.43 -2.80 -3.75
N LEU A 139 -18.90 -3.88 -3.18
CA LEU A 139 -19.53 -5.20 -3.21
C LEU A 139 -20.87 -5.25 -2.46
N LEU A 140 -20.96 -4.61 -1.28
CA LEU A 140 -22.21 -4.55 -0.51
C LEU A 140 -23.32 -3.80 -1.26
N HIS A 141 -22.98 -2.70 -1.95
CA HIS A 141 -23.93 -1.97 -2.79
C HIS A 141 -24.53 -2.84 -3.89
N LEU A 142 -23.74 -3.76 -4.44
CA LEU A 142 -24.22 -4.70 -5.45
C LEU A 142 -25.10 -5.82 -4.88
N ARG A 143 -24.83 -6.32 -3.68
CA ARG A 143 -25.69 -7.34 -3.05
C ARG A 143 -27.13 -6.86 -2.79
N GLN A 144 -27.35 -5.55 -2.77
CA GLN A 144 -28.68 -4.94 -2.62
C GLN A 144 -29.50 -4.90 -3.92
N ILE A 145 -28.94 -5.40 -5.03
CA ILE A 145 -29.63 -5.48 -6.32
C ILE A 145 -30.91 -6.32 -6.19
N PRO A 146 -32.04 -5.92 -6.83
CA PRO A 146 -33.34 -6.50 -6.54
C PRO A 146 -33.37 -8.01 -6.81
N SER A 147 -33.71 -8.77 -5.78
CA SER A 147 -33.99 -10.21 -5.80
C SER A 147 -35.22 -10.60 -6.63
N ALA A 148 -35.81 -9.65 -7.37
CA ALA A 148 -36.98 -9.77 -8.24
C ALA A 148 -36.64 -9.96 -9.73
N GLN A 149 -35.38 -10.30 -10.06
CA GLN A 149 -34.97 -10.60 -11.44
C GLN A 149 -35.46 -12.00 -11.89
N PRO A 150 -35.68 -12.22 -13.21
CA PRO A 150 -36.02 -13.54 -13.76
C PRO A 150 -34.98 -14.61 -13.37
N THR A 151 -35.41 -15.87 -13.24
CA THR A 151 -34.58 -16.98 -12.70
C THR A 151 -33.24 -17.17 -13.40
N LEU A 152 -33.20 -17.05 -14.73
CA LEU A 152 -31.95 -17.16 -15.52
C LEU A 152 -30.99 -16.01 -15.23
N VAL A 153 -31.50 -14.77 -15.19
CA VAL A 153 -30.70 -13.58 -14.87
C VAL A 153 -30.18 -13.65 -13.43
N LYS A 154 -30.99 -14.17 -12.50
CA LYS A 154 -30.60 -14.39 -11.11
C LYS A 154 -29.42 -15.36 -10.98
N MET A 155 -29.38 -16.43 -11.77
CA MET A 155 -28.26 -17.38 -11.77
C MET A 155 -26.97 -16.72 -12.27
N LEU A 156 -27.03 -15.99 -13.38
CA LEU A 156 -25.87 -15.27 -13.94
C LEU A 156 -25.32 -14.21 -12.97
N LEU A 157 -26.20 -13.48 -12.28
CA LEU A 157 -25.79 -12.53 -11.25
C LEU A 157 -25.16 -13.20 -10.04
N THR A 158 -25.64 -14.38 -9.66
CA THR A 158 -25.06 -15.13 -8.54
C THR A 158 -23.60 -15.49 -8.86
N ASN A 159 -23.32 -15.98 -10.07
CA ASN A 159 -21.96 -16.27 -10.51
C ASN A 159 -21.11 -14.99 -10.58
N TYR A 160 -21.66 -13.90 -11.14
CA TYR A 160 -20.94 -12.63 -11.24
C TYR A 160 -20.56 -12.05 -9.87
N PHE A 161 -21.45 -12.15 -8.87
CA PHE A 161 -21.15 -11.72 -7.51
C PHE A 161 -20.17 -12.66 -6.80
N ALA A 162 -20.22 -13.95 -7.08
CA ALA A 162 -19.23 -14.90 -6.54
C ALA A 162 -17.82 -14.56 -7.04
N GLU A 163 -17.66 -14.27 -8.33
CA GLU A 163 -16.36 -13.84 -8.89
C GLU A 163 -15.88 -12.52 -8.27
N MET A 164 -16.78 -11.55 -8.10
CA MET A 164 -16.41 -10.28 -7.46
C MET A 164 -16.03 -10.43 -5.99
N GLU A 165 -16.70 -11.33 -5.26
CA GLU A 165 -16.36 -11.65 -3.87
C GLU A 165 -15.01 -12.36 -3.78
N PHE A 166 -14.76 -13.31 -4.67
CA PHE A 166 -13.46 -13.96 -4.77
C PHE A 166 -12.34 -12.96 -5.07
N PHE A 167 -12.55 -12.06 -6.03
CA PHE A 167 -11.64 -10.96 -6.31
C PHE A 167 -11.37 -10.10 -5.07
N HIS A 168 -12.42 -9.70 -4.34
CA HIS A 168 -12.27 -8.85 -3.16
C HIS A 168 -11.46 -9.52 -2.04
N ILE A 169 -11.68 -10.81 -1.79
CA ILE A 169 -10.91 -11.59 -0.82
C ILE A 169 -9.43 -11.57 -1.21
N MET A 170 -9.12 -11.88 -2.47
CA MET A 170 -7.74 -11.94 -2.98
C MET A 170 -7.05 -10.57 -2.90
N PHE A 171 -7.79 -9.50 -3.21
CA PHE A 171 -7.30 -8.12 -3.11
C PHE A 171 -7.00 -7.75 -1.66
N SER A 172 -7.91 -8.05 -0.73
CA SER A 172 -7.73 -7.75 0.69
C SER A 172 -6.53 -8.49 1.27
N GLU A 173 -6.37 -9.78 0.97
CA GLU A 173 -5.23 -10.59 1.42
C GLU A 173 -3.90 -9.94 1.03
N ILE A 174 -3.74 -9.50 -0.23
CA ILE A 174 -2.51 -8.86 -0.70
C ILE A 174 -2.29 -7.49 -0.04
N ILE A 175 -3.34 -6.70 0.14
CA ILE A 175 -3.22 -5.41 0.83
C ILE A 175 -2.84 -5.61 2.31
N ASP A 176 -3.32 -6.65 2.97
CA ASP A 176 -2.95 -6.99 4.35
C ASP A 176 -1.47 -7.35 4.47
N GLU A 177 -0.93 -8.16 3.54
CA GLU A 177 0.49 -8.48 3.51
C GLU A 177 1.36 -7.23 3.29
N VAL A 178 0.96 -6.38 2.34
CA VAL A 178 1.65 -5.12 2.04
C VAL A 178 1.61 -4.16 3.24
N LEU A 179 0.47 -4.06 3.91
CA LEU A 179 0.31 -3.28 5.14
C LEU A 179 1.27 -3.79 6.21
N GLU A 180 1.29 -5.10 6.48
CA GLU A 180 2.13 -5.67 7.52
C GLU A 180 3.61 -5.38 7.28
N TYR A 181 4.10 -5.60 6.06
CA TYR A 181 5.50 -5.31 5.70
C TYR A 181 5.86 -3.84 5.85
N THR A 182 4.98 -2.95 5.36
CA THR A 182 5.18 -1.50 5.39
C THR A 182 5.22 -1.00 6.84
N GLN A 183 4.25 -1.40 7.67
CA GLN A 183 4.19 -1.02 9.08
C GLN A 183 5.41 -1.52 9.86
N ASN A 184 5.73 -2.81 9.73
CA ASN A 184 6.85 -3.39 10.47
C ASN A 184 8.19 -2.72 10.11
N THR A 185 8.37 -2.34 8.86
CA THR A 185 9.58 -1.65 8.41
C THR A 185 9.64 -0.22 8.95
N LEU A 186 8.57 0.57 8.80
CA LEU A 186 8.55 1.97 9.23
C LEU A 186 8.64 2.11 10.76
N LEU A 187 7.95 1.25 11.51
CA LEU A 187 8.05 1.21 12.98
C LEU A 187 9.45 0.78 13.44
N SER A 188 10.10 -0.15 12.72
CA SER A 188 11.48 -0.52 13.01
C SER A 188 12.44 0.66 12.79
N ILE A 189 12.23 1.46 11.74
CA ILE A 189 13.03 2.66 11.46
C ILE A 189 12.82 3.70 12.56
N GLN A 190 11.55 4.00 12.88
CA GLN A 190 11.17 4.92 13.96
C GLN A 190 11.87 4.52 15.26
N ASN A 191 11.69 3.29 15.72
CA ASN A 191 12.28 2.82 16.97
C ASN A 191 13.81 2.93 16.99
N THR A 192 14.46 2.60 15.86
CA THR A 192 15.92 2.69 15.75
C THR A 192 16.40 4.14 15.83
N PHE A 193 15.71 5.05 15.16
CA PHE A 193 16.04 6.48 15.15
C PHE A 193 15.77 7.14 16.49
N THR A 194 14.62 6.87 17.12
CA THR A 194 14.30 7.35 18.47
C THR A 194 15.34 6.87 19.48
N TYR A 195 15.64 5.56 19.48
CA TYR A 195 16.61 4.99 20.41
C TYR A 195 18.01 5.59 20.23
N TYR A 196 18.45 5.79 18.98
CA TYR A 196 19.71 6.45 18.72
C TYR A 196 19.72 7.91 19.20
N ALA A 197 18.64 8.66 18.93
CA ALA A 197 18.49 10.05 19.38
C ALA A 197 18.50 10.14 20.92
N ASP A 198 17.79 9.26 21.61
CA ASP A 198 17.75 9.22 23.07
C ASP A 198 19.16 9.01 23.66
N ILE A 199 19.96 8.11 23.07
CA ILE A 199 21.35 7.89 23.47
C ILE A 199 22.18 9.15 23.27
N GLN A 200 22.07 9.80 22.11
CA GLN A 200 22.82 11.04 21.83
C GLN A 200 22.47 12.14 22.83
N ARG A 201 21.18 12.34 23.05
CA ARG A 201 20.68 13.32 24.01
C ARG A 201 21.16 13.04 25.43
N PHE A 202 21.08 11.78 25.88
CA PHE A 202 21.58 11.38 27.19
C PHE A 202 23.08 11.65 27.36
N ILE A 203 23.90 11.37 26.35
CA ILE A 203 25.35 11.64 26.40
C ILE A 203 25.59 13.15 26.50
N LEU A 204 24.91 13.94 25.67
CA LEU A 204 25.05 15.40 25.65
C LEU A 204 24.62 16.06 26.98
N GLU A 205 23.61 15.50 27.65
CA GLU A 205 23.10 16.00 28.93
C GLU A 205 23.92 15.51 30.13
N ASN A 206 24.33 14.24 30.16
CA ASN A 206 24.79 13.57 31.40
C ASN A 206 26.28 13.25 31.43
N TRP A 207 26.96 13.13 30.28
CA TRP A 207 28.38 12.71 30.27
C TRP A 207 29.36 13.87 30.42
N ASN A 208 28.86 15.11 30.49
CA ASN A 208 29.65 16.33 30.70
C ASN A 208 30.88 16.38 29.75
N LEU A 209 30.62 16.43 28.45
CA LEU A 209 31.67 16.56 27.42
C LEU A 209 32.52 17.81 27.69
N LYS A 210 33.84 17.65 27.72
CA LYS A 210 34.77 18.78 27.89
C LYS A 210 34.63 19.76 26.73
N SER A 211 34.45 21.04 27.04
CA SER A 211 34.21 22.10 26.04
C SER A 211 35.45 22.52 25.24
N ASN A 212 36.56 21.78 25.31
CA ASN A 212 37.75 22.04 24.52
C ASN A 212 37.55 21.54 23.08
N ILE A 213 38.10 22.30 22.11
CA ILE A 213 37.96 22.04 20.67
C ILE A 213 38.40 20.61 20.30
N SER A 214 39.46 20.12 20.94
CA SER A 214 39.97 18.77 20.69
C SER A 214 38.92 17.69 20.97
N CYS A 215 38.23 17.77 22.11
CA CYS A 215 37.25 16.77 22.51
C CYS A 215 35.94 16.87 21.74
N ILE A 216 35.48 18.09 21.45
CA ILE A 216 34.30 18.31 20.60
C ILE A 216 34.56 17.73 19.21
N LYS A 217 35.73 18.00 18.63
CA LYS A 217 36.12 17.47 17.32
C LYS A 217 36.19 15.94 17.33
N GLU A 218 36.85 15.36 18.34
CA GLU A 218 36.98 13.90 18.46
C GLU A 218 35.61 13.22 18.58
N TYR A 219 34.68 13.81 19.32
CA TYR A 219 33.32 13.31 19.42
C TYR A 219 32.54 13.46 18.11
N MET A 220 32.67 14.59 17.38
CA MET A 220 32.05 14.75 16.05
C MET A 220 32.60 13.73 15.03
N GLU A 221 33.91 13.47 15.06
CA GLU A 221 34.57 12.47 14.20
C GLU A 221 34.12 11.04 14.54
N PHE A 222 33.81 10.75 15.81
CA PHE A 222 33.20 9.50 16.25
C PHE A 222 31.74 9.36 15.80
N LEU A 223 30.92 10.41 15.96
CA LEU A 223 29.50 10.34 15.61
C LEU A 223 29.26 10.16 14.12
N LYS A 224 30.08 10.78 13.27
CA LYS A 224 29.93 10.71 11.82
C LYS A 224 29.79 9.25 11.28
N PRO A 225 30.75 8.34 11.50
CA PRO A 225 30.62 6.95 11.06
C PRO A 225 29.51 6.19 11.80
N CYS A 226 29.27 6.46 13.09
CA CYS A 226 28.21 5.79 13.85
C CYS A 226 26.81 6.15 13.34
N SER A 227 26.51 7.44 13.19
CA SER A 227 25.23 7.91 12.61
C SER A 227 25.01 7.40 11.19
N ALA A 228 26.07 7.36 10.36
CA ALA A 228 25.98 6.80 9.02
C ALA A 228 25.67 5.29 9.04
N LYS A 229 26.27 4.55 9.97
CA LYS A 229 26.01 3.12 10.19
C LYS A 229 24.58 2.86 10.66
N VAL A 230 24.09 3.63 11.63
CA VAL A 230 22.72 3.54 12.14
C VAL A 230 21.71 3.85 11.05
N PHE A 231 21.91 4.96 10.33
CA PHE A 231 21.07 5.33 9.20
C PHE A 231 21.01 4.20 8.17
N ARG A 232 22.17 3.75 7.67
CA ARG A 232 22.21 2.65 6.69
C ARG A 232 21.56 1.37 7.20
N CYS A 233 21.79 0.98 8.45
CA CYS A 233 21.20 -0.23 8.99
C CYS A 233 19.67 -0.16 9.11
N ALA A 234 19.14 1.00 9.49
CA ALA A 234 17.71 1.23 9.61
C ALA A 234 17.04 1.36 8.24
N THR A 235 17.64 2.14 7.34
CA THR A 235 17.07 2.59 6.08
C THR A 235 17.66 1.92 4.85
N ASP A 236 18.34 0.77 4.97
CA ASP A 236 18.92 0.06 3.83
C ASP A 236 17.83 -0.30 2.79
N THR A 237 18.11 -1.24 1.89
CA THR A 237 17.18 -1.80 0.89
C THR A 237 15.70 -1.91 1.32
N LYS A 238 15.40 -2.14 2.60
CA LYS A 238 14.05 -2.12 3.18
C LYS A 238 13.26 -0.83 2.94
N LEU A 239 13.84 0.36 3.13
CA LEU A 239 13.09 1.61 3.01
C LEU A 239 12.74 1.91 1.54
N ASP A 240 13.69 1.68 0.63
CA ASP A 240 13.45 1.79 -0.81
C ASP A 240 12.36 0.79 -1.26
N VAL A 241 12.39 -0.44 -0.75
CA VAL A 241 11.34 -1.43 -1.01
C VAL A 241 9.99 -0.96 -0.50
N VAL A 242 9.90 -0.35 0.68
CA VAL A 242 8.63 0.21 1.19
C VAL A 242 8.09 1.29 0.25
N PHE A 243 8.95 2.21 -0.22
CA PHE A 243 8.52 3.26 -1.14
C PHE A 243 8.01 2.70 -2.48
N ASP A 244 8.72 1.72 -3.01
CA ASP A 244 8.40 1.00 -4.24
C ASP A 244 7.07 0.24 -4.12
N VAL A 245 6.91 -0.54 -3.05
CA VAL A 245 5.70 -1.32 -2.77
C VAL A 245 4.51 -0.40 -2.55
N PHE A 246 4.67 0.69 -1.80
CA PHE A 246 3.62 1.68 -1.61
C PHE A 246 3.18 2.27 -2.95
N ALA A 247 4.11 2.74 -3.78
CA ALA A 247 3.80 3.37 -5.06
C ALA A 247 3.11 2.41 -6.04
N MET A 248 3.56 1.15 -6.10
CA MET A 248 2.92 0.14 -6.94
C MET A 248 1.51 -0.19 -6.44
N THR A 249 1.34 -0.32 -5.13
CA THR A 249 0.02 -0.58 -4.52
C THR A 249 -0.93 0.59 -4.74
N GLU A 250 -0.43 1.83 -4.64
CA GLU A 250 -1.18 3.05 -4.92
C GLU A 250 -1.77 3.05 -6.33
N LEU A 251 -0.90 2.84 -7.32
CA LEU A 251 -1.25 2.83 -8.73
C LEU A 251 -2.25 1.70 -9.06
N THR A 252 -1.97 0.50 -8.59
CA THR A 252 -2.82 -0.67 -8.83
C THR A 252 -4.17 -0.53 -8.15
N SER A 253 -4.22 -0.06 -6.90
CA SER A 253 -5.47 0.12 -6.17
C SER A 253 -6.36 1.18 -6.82
N LYS A 254 -5.77 2.30 -7.28
CA LYS A 254 -6.51 3.32 -8.02
C LYS A 254 -7.13 2.75 -9.30
N TYR A 255 -6.36 1.96 -10.05
CA TYR A 255 -6.84 1.27 -11.25
C TYR A 255 -7.99 0.30 -10.91
N ILE A 256 -7.80 -0.56 -9.91
CA ILE A 256 -8.81 -1.52 -9.44
C ILE A 256 -10.11 -0.80 -9.06
N MET A 257 -10.04 0.27 -8.26
CA MET A 257 -11.24 1.01 -7.85
C MET A 257 -12.02 1.57 -9.03
N HIS A 258 -11.34 2.15 -10.02
CA HIS A 258 -11.99 2.64 -11.26
C HIS A 258 -12.63 1.49 -12.05
N GLN A 259 -11.94 0.35 -12.15
CA GLN A 259 -12.43 -0.82 -12.85
C GLN A 259 -13.65 -1.46 -12.16
N LEU A 260 -13.70 -1.46 -10.83
CA LEU A 260 -14.85 -1.91 -10.06
C LEU A 260 -16.03 -0.96 -10.22
N GLU A 261 -15.81 0.35 -10.11
CA GLU A 261 -16.84 1.36 -10.36
C GLU A 261 -17.44 1.23 -11.75
N PHE A 262 -16.62 1.07 -12.80
CA PHE A 262 -17.10 0.87 -14.16
C PHE A 262 -17.98 -0.37 -14.29
N ARG A 263 -17.57 -1.50 -13.69
CA ARG A 263 -18.36 -2.75 -13.71
C ARG A 263 -19.69 -2.58 -13.01
N ILE A 264 -19.71 -1.90 -11.87
CA ILE A 264 -20.91 -1.58 -11.11
C ILE A 264 -21.87 -0.71 -11.94
N GLN A 265 -21.37 0.36 -12.54
CA GLN A 265 -22.14 1.22 -13.43
C GLN A 265 -22.71 0.45 -14.62
N ARG A 266 -21.92 -0.41 -15.25
CA ARG A 266 -22.35 -1.25 -16.38
C ARG A 266 -23.45 -2.23 -15.97
N LEU A 267 -23.33 -2.79 -14.76
CA LEU A 267 -24.31 -3.70 -14.19
C LEU A 267 -25.63 -3.00 -13.85
N PHE A 268 -25.58 -1.75 -13.38
CA PHE A 268 -26.78 -0.94 -13.21
C PHE A 268 -27.43 -0.50 -14.52
N ASN A 269 -26.62 -0.11 -15.52
CA ASN A 269 -27.13 0.18 -16.86
C ASN A 269 -27.81 -1.05 -17.49
N CYS A 270 -27.26 -2.24 -17.26
CA CYS A 270 -27.89 -3.49 -17.67
C CYS A 270 -29.32 -3.64 -17.10
N PHE A 271 -29.52 -3.40 -15.80
CA PHE A 271 -30.86 -3.48 -15.20
C PHE A 271 -31.80 -2.37 -15.60
N TYR A 272 -31.29 -1.15 -15.76
CA TYR A 272 -32.12 0.01 -16.07
C TYR A 272 -32.79 -0.10 -17.44
N PHE A 273 -32.07 -0.63 -18.43
CA PHE A 273 -32.55 -0.66 -19.82
C PHE A 273 -33.21 -1.98 -20.25
N GLY A 274 -33.24 -3.01 -19.38
CA GLY A 274 -34.05 -4.23 -19.55
C GLY A 274 -33.72 -5.13 -20.75
N ASN A 275 -32.74 -4.78 -21.58
CA ASN A 275 -32.37 -5.54 -22.78
C ASN A 275 -31.18 -6.48 -22.49
N TYR A 276 -31.48 -7.57 -21.75
CA TYR A 276 -30.49 -8.48 -21.18
C TYR A 276 -29.63 -9.22 -22.22
N GLU A 277 -30.20 -9.56 -23.38
CA GLU A 277 -29.48 -10.30 -24.45
C GLU A 277 -28.38 -9.49 -25.12
N ILE A 278 -28.51 -8.15 -25.15
CA ILE A 278 -27.55 -7.27 -25.83
C ILE A 278 -26.66 -6.53 -24.83
N ARG A 279 -27.23 -5.98 -23.76
CA ARG A 279 -26.52 -5.06 -22.84
C ARG A 279 -25.86 -5.75 -21.65
N CYS A 280 -26.22 -7.01 -21.38
CA CYS A 280 -25.73 -7.75 -20.21
C CYS A 280 -24.90 -8.99 -20.58
N LYS A 281 -24.34 -9.03 -21.80
CA LYS A 281 -23.54 -10.17 -22.30
C LYS A 281 -22.37 -10.52 -21.37
N PHE A 282 -21.81 -9.53 -20.68
CA PHE A 282 -20.74 -9.74 -19.70
C PHE A 282 -21.15 -10.65 -18.52
N LEU A 283 -22.44 -10.75 -18.19
CA LEU A 283 -22.93 -11.66 -17.16
C LEU A 283 -22.84 -13.13 -17.57
N GLN A 284 -22.70 -13.43 -18.87
CA GLN A 284 -22.59 -14.80 -19.38
C GLN A 284 -21.20 -15.40 -19.12
N ASN A 285 -20.18 -14.55 -18.96
CA ASN A 285 -18.81 -14.97 -18.66
C ASN A 285 -18.19 -13.99 -17.65
N ALA A 286 -18.49 -14.24 -16.38
CA ALA A 286 -17.99 -13.43 -15.27
C ALA A 286 -16.46 -13.52 -15.16
N GLU A 287 -15.88 -14.71 -15.30
CA GLU A 287 -14.44 -14.94 -15.23
C GLU A 287 -13.68 -14.04 -16.23
N HIS A 288 -14.10 -14.04 -17.50
CA HIS A 288 -13.47 -13.19 -18.53
C HIS A 288 -13.62 -11.69 -18.24
N ASP A 289 -14.74 -11.29 -17.63
CA ASP A 289 -14.94 -9.88 -17.26
C ASP A 289 -14.05 -9.44 -16.10
N PHE A 290 -13.69 -10.35 -15.19
CA PHE A 290 -12.77 -10.10 -14.07
C PHE A 290 -11.31 -10.42 -14.39
N GLU A 291 -11.00 -11.07 -15.52
CA GLU A 291 -9.66 -11.49 -15.92
C GLU A 291 -8.61 -10.37 -15.79
N ILE A 292 -8.90 -9.18 -16.33
CA ILE A 292 -7.98 -8.02 -16.26
C ILE A 292 -7.72 -7.59 -14.81
N LEU A 293 -8.75 -7.66 -13.96
CA LEU A 293 -8.65 -7.31 -12.55
C LEU A 293 -7.80 -8.35 -11.79
N PHE A 294 -8.01 -9.63 -12.05
CA PHE A 294 -7.18 -10.70 -11.48
C PHE A 294 -5.72 -10.60 -11.93
N ASN A 295 -5.47 -10.36 -13.22
CA ASN A 295 -4.10 -10.15 -13.73
C ASN A 295 -3.41 -8.96 -13.03
N SER A 296 -4.15 -7.88 -12.77
CA SER A 296 -3.59 -6.70 -12.07
C SER A 296 -3.21 -7.02 -10.61
N ILE A 297 -3.97 -7.91 -9.95
CA ILE A 297 -3.66 -8.39 -8.61
C ILE A 297 -2.47 -9.35 -8.63
N GLU A 298 -2.43 -10.26 -9.59
CA GLU A 298 -1.33 -11.21 -9.77
C GLU A 298 -0.01 -10.46 -10.05
N ASP A 299 -0.03 -9.45 -10.91
CA ASP A 299 1.12 -8.59 -11.17
C ASP A 299 1.60 -7.87 -9.90
N LEU A 300 0.68 -7.40 -9.06
CA LEU A 300 1.01 -6.77 -7.77
C LEU A 300 1.61 -7.77 -6.78
N GLU A 301 1.04 -8.97 -6.70
CA GLU A 301 1.55 -10.07 -5.86
C GLU A 301 2.96 -10.48 -6.28
N ILE A 302 3.18 -10.70 -7.59
CA ILE A 302 4.50 -11.03 -8.16
C ILE A 302 5.50 -9.92 -7.87
N TYR A 303 5.11 -8.66 -8.07
CA TYR A 303 5.97 -7.52 -7.77
C TYR A 303 6.38 -7.51 -6.29
N TYR A 304 5.41 -7.67 -5.39
CA TYR A 304 5.64 -7.68 -3.95
C TYR A 304 6.54 -8.85 -3.54
N ASP A 305 6.31 -10.05 -4.06
CA ASP A 305 7.14 -11.23 -3.83
C ASP A 305 8.59 -11.02 -4.28
N ILE A 306 8.79 -10.44 -5.47
CA ILE A 306 10.12 -10.14 -5.99
C ILE A 306 10.84 -9.16 -5.06
N LYS A 307 10.15 -8.11 -4.62
CA LYS A 307 10.73 -7.01 -3.83
C LYS A 307 11.00 -7.37 -2.38
N THR A 308 10.13 -8.15 -1.74
CA THR A 308 10.24 -8.46 -0.30
C THR A 308 10.92 -9.79 -0.01
N LYS A 309 10.77 -10.79 -0.88
CA LYS A 309 11.34 -12.15 -0.68
C LYS A 309 12.67 -12.36 -1.43
N ASN A 310 13.35 -11.29 -1.85
CA ASN A 310 14.61 -11.33 -2.61
C ASN A 310 14.56 -12.26 -3.83
N GLY A 311 13.46 -12.24 -4.59
CA GLY A 311 13.30 -13.05 -5.80
C GLY A 311 13.06 -14.56 -5.55
N ARG A 312 12.81 -15.00 -4.31
CA ARG A 312 12.22 -16.32 -4.05
C ARG A 312 10.71 -16.24 -4.30
N VAL A 313 10.36 -16.22 -5.58
CA VAL A 313 8.97 -16.30 -6.06
C VAL A 313 8.34 -17.53 -5.41
N SER A 314 7.47 -17.30 -4.42
CA SER A 314 6.71 -18.38 -3.83
C SER A 314 5.50 -18.56 -4.72
N ALA A 315 5.62 -19.45 -5.70
CA ALA A 315 4.50 -19.91 -6.50
C ALA A 315 3.44 -20.54 -5.56
N LEU A 316 2.58 -19.73 -4.96
CA LEU A 316 1.65 -20.13 -3.91
C LEU A 316 0.24 -19.61 -4.15
N ARG A 317 -0.33 -19.90 -5.32
CA ARG A 317 -1.79 -19.99 -5.48
C ARG A 317 -2.30 -21.27 -6.15
N LEU A 318 -1.42 -22.25 -6.39
CA LEU A 318 -1.78 -23.58 -6.93
C LEU A 318 -1.89 -24.70 -5.87
N ARG A 319 -1.83 -24.40 -4.56
CA ARG A 319 -1.74 -25.44 -3.51
C ARG A 319 -2.84 -25.47 -2.44
N ARG A 320 -4.03 -24.89 -2.69
CA ARG A 320 -5.20 -25.15 -1.82
C ARG A 320 -5.87 -26.53 -2.04
N HIS A 321 -5.26 -27.44 -2.81
CA HIS A 321 -5.80 -28.80 -3.02
C HIS A 321 -4.82 -29.97 -2.86
N SER A 322 -3.62 -29.77 -2.30
CA SER A 322 -2.83 -30.94 -1.88
C SER A 322 -1.86 -30.63 -0.74
N ASN A 323 -2.09 -31.36 0.35
CA ASN A 323 -1.18 -31.65 1.45
C ASN A 323 -1.02 -30.55 2.51
N SER A 324 -1.86 -30.67 3.53
CA SER A 324 -1.45 -30.65 4.93
C SER A 324 -0.03 -31.23 5.11
N ASN A 325 0.79 -30.55 5.92
CA ASN A 325 2.18 -30.86 6.30
C ASN A 325 3.24 -30.09 5.50
N ILE A 326 3.29 -28.78 5.73
CA ILE A 326 4.56 -28.06 5.77
C ILE A 326 4.57 -27.42 7.15
N GLU A 327 5.57 -27.78 7.95
CA GLU A 327 5.83 -27.19 9.26
C GLU A 327 5.82 -25.67 9.11
N GLU A 328 4.88 -25.03 9.79
CA GLU A 328 4.88 -23.60 10.01
C GLU A 328 6.19 -23.26 10.71
N ASP A 329 7.13 -22.68 9.96
CA ASP A 329 8.27 -21.97 10.53
C ASP A 329 7.71 -20.69 11.19
N THR A 330 7.11 -20.91 12.36
CA THR A 330 6.54 -19.94 13.29
C THR A 330 7.65 -19.21 14.05
N THR A 331 8.79 -18.94 13.41
CA THR A 331 9.70 -17.89 13.85
C THR A 331 9.17 -16.56 13.32
N GLY A 332 8.14 -16.08 14.00
CA GLY A 332 7.55 -14.77 13.74
C GLY A 332 8.61 -13.67 13.70
N LEU A 333 8.37 -12.76 12.77
CA LEU A 333 8.77 -11.35 12.75
C LEU A 333 9.08 -10.76 14.15
N ARG A 334 10.28 -11.01 14.64
CA ARG A 334 10.95 -10.22 15.69
C ARG A 334 12.43 -10.14 15.36
N VAL A 335 12.73 -9.67 14.16
CA VAL A 335 14.09 -9.20 13.87
C VAL A 335 14.22 -7.81 14.46
N TYR A 336 14.47 -7.76 15.77
CA TYR A 336 15.14 -6.61 16.37
C TYR A 336 16.53 -6.55 15.73
N ASN A 337 16.62 -5.84 14.60
CA ASN A 337 17.88 -5.47 14.01
C ASN A 337 18.52 -4.48 14.97
N ASN A 338 19.38 -4.98 15.87
CA ASN A 338 20.19 -4.15 16.73
C ASN A 338 21.21 -3.41 15.85
N CYS A 339 20.78 -2.32 15.21
CA CYS A 339 21.65 -1.40 14.48
C CYS A 339 22.73 -0.76 15.37
N LEU A 340 22.56 -0.92 16.68
CA LEU A 340 23.48 -0.49 17.72
C LEU A 340 23.91 -1.72 18.55
N PRO A 341 25.21 -1.87 18.87
CA PRO A 341 25.68 -2.92 19.78
C PRO A 341 25.10 -2.75 21.20
N ARG A 342 25.06 -3.85 21.97
CA ARG A 342 24.42 -3.90 23.32
C ARG A 342 25.01 -2.91 24.33
N ASP A 343 26.25 -2.48 24.15
CA ASP A 343 26.95 -1.54 25.02
C ASP A 343 27.29 -0.22 24.31
N PHE A 344 26.51 0.14 23.28
CA PHE A 344 26.70 1.41 22.57
C PHE A 344 26.44 2.61 23.50
N PRO A 345 27.24 3.70 23.42
CA PRO A 345 28.41 3.88 22.55
C PRO A 345 29.73 3.39 23.16
N GLN A 346 29.74 2.98 24.44
CA GLN A 346 30.97 2.68 25.19
C GLN A 346 31.83 1.61 24.52
N SER A 347 31.20 0.60 23.88
CA SER A 347 31.90 -0.44 23.14
C SER A 347 32.64 0.05 21.88
N GLU A 348 32.25 1.20 21.32
CA GLU A 348 32.81 1.73 20.07
C GLU A 348 33.70 2.97 20.28
N MET A 349 33.72 3.57 21.48
CA MET A 349 34.55 4.74 21.77
C MET A 349 36.03 4.38 21.96
N SER A 350 36.93 5.23 21.44
CA SER A 350 38.36 5.13 21.73
C SER A 350 38.66 5.57 23.17
N ASN A 351 39.76 5.08 23.74
CA ASN A 351 40.23 5.51 25.07
C ASN A 351 40.49 7.02 25.15
N SER A 352 40.91 7.64 24.05
CA SER A 352 41.11 9.09 23.96
C SER A 352 39.78 9.85 24.05
N LEU A 353 38.74 9.38 23.37
CA LEU A 353 37.39 9.96 23.44
C LEU A 353 36.74 9.75 24.80
N ILE A 354 36.95 8.60 25.44
CA ILE A 354 36.51 8.33 26.82
C ILE A 354 37.07 9.40 27.77
N ASN A 355 38.35 9.76 27.63
CA ASN A 355 38.99 10.80 28.45
C ASN A 355 38.45 12.22 28.18
N CYS A 356 37.65 12.41 27.13
CA CYS A 356 37.00 13.68 26.81
C CYS A 356 35.70 13.93 27.59
N PHE A 357 35.19 12.92 28.30
CA PHE A 357 34.03 13.03 29.18
C PHE A 357 34.48 13.11 30.64
N ASN A 358 33.85 14.00 31.42
CA ASN A 358 34.17 14.13 32.85
C ASN A 358 33.45 13.07 33.69
N THR A 359 32.30 12.59 33.22
CA THR A 359 31.50 11.54 33.84
C THR A 359 31.01 10.60 32.75
N ILE A 360 31.16 9.29 32.93
CA ILE A 360 30.57 8.32 32.00
C ILE A 360 29.57 7.50 32.79
N GLN A 361 28.31 7.59 32.36
CA GLN A 361 27.19 6.85 32.95
C GLN A 361 26.72 5.79 31.97
N LYS A 362 26.23 4.66 32.48
CA LYS A 362 25.55 3.69 31.62
C LYS A 362 24.19 4.28 31.23
N TYR A 363 23.88 4.21 29.93
CA TYR A 363 22.60 4.61 29.37
C TYR A 363 21.50 3.63 29.82
#